data_AF-A0A098Y599-F1
#
_entry.id   AF-A0A098Y599-F1
#
_cell.length_a   1.000
_cell.length_b   1.000
_cell.length_c   1.000
_cell.angle_alpha   90.00
_cell.angle_beta   90.00
_cell.angle_gamma   90.00
#
_symmetry.space_group_name_H-M   'P 1'
#
loop_
_entity.id
_entity.type
_entity.pdbx_description
1 polymer ?
#
loop_
_entity_poly.entity_id
_entity_poly.type
_entity_poly.pdbx_seq_one_letter_code
_entity_poly.pdbx_strand_id
1 'polypeptide(L)'
;MSGAGSGRTARHEQLREPLGMPTLLRWRRIGLAAGTVAVLAVLGFLAVAVVQDGVGGLPGALVLVAALVCALAALSFLRRAWADPEVADDPQVVRAGRWAGIASTSWLLAIVPGLAVRVLPESFEWLRWLVLALGAFAVLAFAGMLVLTARWRPAR
;
A
#
# COMPACT_ATOMS: atom_id res chain seq x y z
N MET A 1 14.11 40.43 -32.92
CA MET A 1 13.07 39.43 -33.26
C MET A 1 13.47 38.13 -32.58
N SER A 2 12.78 37.79 -31.49
CA SER A 2 13.05 36.64 -30.63
C SER A 2 12.55 35.35 -31.24
N GLY A 3 13.45 34.38 -31.42
CA GLY A 3 13.13 32.98 -31.73
C GLY A 3 13.84 32.08 -30.73
N ALA A 4 13.34 32.00 -29.50
CA ALA A 4 13.86 31.11 -28.46
C ALA A 4 12.73 30.72 -27.51
N GLY A 5 12.03 29.63 -27.81
CA GLY A 5 10.90 29.21 -26.98
C GLY A 5 10.28 27.84 -27.27
N SER A 6 10.88 27.00 -28.12
CA SER A 6 10.28 25.71 -28.49
C SER A 6 11.28 24.55 -28.36
N GLY A 7 11.83 24.37 -27.16
CA GLY A 7 12.77 23.26 -26.89
C GLY A 7 12.67 22.66 -25.48
N ARG A 8 11.88 23.26 -24.57
CA ARG A 8 11.78 22.82 -23.17
C ARG A 8 10.63 21.85 -22.90
N THR A 9 9.60 21.83 -23.74
CA THR A 9 8.45 20.91 -23.60
C THR A 9 8.72 19.54 -24.21
N ALA A 10 9.54 19.46 -25.26
CA ALA A 10 9.89 18.19 -25.92
C ALA A 10 10.81 17.27 -25.08
N ARG A 11 11.38 17.77 -23.96
CA ARG A 11 12.24 16.95 -23.07
C ARG A 11 11.49 16.20 -21.99
N HIS A 12 10.22 16.54 -21.74
CA HIS A 12 9.38 15.83 -20.76
C HIS A 12 8.51 14.74 -21.39
N GLU A 13 8.40 14.75 -22.72
CA GLU A 13 7.92 13.64 -23.56
C GLU A 13 9.07 12.70 -23.92
N GLN A 14 9.97 12.45 -22.96
CA GLN A 14 10.81 11.27 -23.00
C GLN A 14 9.84 10.10 -22.91
N LEU A 15 9.42 9.62 -24.09
CA LEU A 15 8.67 8.39 -24.33
C LEU A 15 9.20 7.39 -23.31
N ARG A 16 8.43 7.15 -22.24
CA ARG A 16 8.71 6.05 -21.33
C ARG A 16 8.59 4.84 -22.23
N GLU A 17 9.73 4.34 -22.72
CA GLU A 17 9.74 3.08 -23.43
C GLU A 17 9.01 2.08 -22.51
N PRO A 18 7.99 1.38 -23.03
CA PRO A 18 7.25 0.42 -22.23
C PRO A 18 8.27 -0.52 -21.60
N LEU A 19 8.15 -0.78 -20.30
CA LEU A 19 9.16 -1.50 -19.52
C LEU A 19 9.32 -2.97 -19.98
N GLY A 20 8.54 -3.38 -20.98
CA GLY A 20 8.38 -4.73 -21.46
C GLY A 20 7.54 -5.54 -20.49
N MET A 21 6.60 -6.30 -21.03
CA MET A 21 5.74 -7.23 -20.27
C MET A 21 6.50 -8.11 -19.24
N PRO A 22 7.72 -8.63 -19.53
CA PRO A 22 8.48 -9.43 -18.55
C PRO A 22 8.88 -8.65 -17.28
N THR A 23 9.23 -7.37 -17.42
CA THR A 23 9.64 -6.51 -16.29
C THR A 23 8.44 -6.17 -15.41
N LEU A 24 7.30 -5.85 -16.02
CA LEU A 24 6.04 -5.58 -15.33
C LEU A 24 5.59 -6.78 -14.49
N LEU A 25 5.67 -7.99 -15.07
CA LEU A 25 5.37 -9.23 -14.34
C LEU A 25 6.33 -9.48 -13.18
N ARG A 26 7.62 -9.15 -13.35
CA ARG A 26 8.61 -9.29 -12.26
C ARG A 26 8.31 -8.34 -11.11
N TRP A 27 8.03 -7.07 -11.40
CA TRP A 27 7.66 -6.08 -10.39
C TRP A 27 6.36 -6.42 -9.69
N ARG A 28 5.37 -6.93 -10.44
CA ARG A 28 4.14 -7.47 -9.87
C ARG A 28 4.41 -8.61 -8.88
N ARG A 29 5.24 -9.59 -9.25
CA ARG A 29 5.58 -10.72 -8.36
C ARG A 29 6.27 -10.27 -7.08
N ILE A 30 7.24 -9.35 -7.19
CA ILE A 30 7.94 -8.78 -6.04
C ILE A 30 6.95 -8.04 -5.14
N GLY A 31 6.09 -7.20 -5.73
CA GLY A 31 5.08 -6.44 -5.00
C GLY A 31 4.07 -7.34 -4.28
N LEU A 32 3.60 -8.40 -4.94
CA LEU A 32 2.71 -9.40 -4.34
C LEU A 32 3.40 -10.15 -3.19
N ALA A 33 4.64 -10.61 -3.37
CA ALA A 33 5.38 -11.32 -2.33
C ALA A 33 5.59 -10.43 -1.09
N ALA A 34 6.07 -9.19 -1.28
CA ALA A 34 6.24 -8.24 -0.19
C ALA A 34 4.91 -7.92 0.51
N GLY A 35 3.83 -7.74 -0.26
CA GLY A 35 2.50 -7.47 0.27
C GLY A 35 1.95 -8.63 1.08
N THR A 36 2.07 -9.86 0.59
CA THR A 36 1.62 -11.06 1.31
C THR A 36 2.40 -11.24 2.61
N VAL A 37 3.73 -11.06 2.59
CA VAL A 37 4.55 -11.10 3.81
C VAL A 37 4.10 -10.05 4.82
N ALA A 38 3.80 -8.83 4.38
CA ALA A 38 3.28 -7.78 5.25
C ALA A 38 1.96 -8.18 5.93
N VAL A 39 1.00 -8.71 5.16
CA VAL A 39 -0.29 -9.15 5.70
C VAL A 39 -0.12 -10.30 6.69
N LEU A 40 0.68 -11.32 6.34
CA LEU A 40 0.93 -12.45 7.22
C LEU A 40 1.63 -12.04 8.51
N ALA A 41 2.59 -11.10 8.45
CA ALA A 41 3.25 -10.57 9.63
C ALA A 41 2.26 -9.86 10.56
N VAL A 42 1.36 -9.03 10.02
CA VAL A 42 0.32 -8.34 10.80
C VAL A 42 -0.68 -9.32 11.41
N LEU A 43 -1.15 -10.31 10.64
CA LEU A 43 -2.09 -11.32 11.14
C LEU A 43 -1.46 -12.22 12.20
N GLY A 44 -0.22 -12.68 11.97
CA GLY A 44 0.52 -13.48 12.94
C GLY A 44 0.78 -12.70 14.24
N PHE A 45 1.13 -11.41 14.11
CA PHE A 45 1.27 -10.51 15.25
C PHE A 45 -0.04 -10.36 16.04
N LEU A 46 -1.17 -10.13 15.36
CA LEU A 46 -2.49 -10.05 15.99
C LEU A 46 -2.86 -11.36 16.70
N ALA A 47 -2.59 -12.51 16.09
CA ALA A 47 -2.87 -13.81 16.70
C ALA A 47 -2.06 -14.02 17.99
N VAL A 48 -0.77 -13.70 17.98
CA VAL A 48 0.08 -13.74 19.19
C VAL A 48 -0.42 -12.74 20.22
N ALA A 49 -0.86 -11.56 19.79
CA ALA A 49 -1.34 -10.51 20.68
C ALA A 49 -2.59 -10.88 21.46
N VAL A 50 -3.52 -11.58 20.81
CA VAL A 50 -4.74 -12.09 21.42
C VAL A 50 -4.43 -13.22 22.41
N VAL A 51 -3.44 -14.06 22.12
CA VAL A 51 -3.09 -15.22 22.97
C VAL A 51 -2.30 -14.82 24.22
N GLN A 52 -1.46 -13.79 24.14
CA GLN A 52 -0.55 -13.42 25.23
C GLN A 52 -1.03 -12.25 26.11
N ASP A 53 -2.26 -11.75 25.92
CA ASP A 53 -2.85 -10.62 26.70
C ASP A 53 -1.87 -9.45 26.92
N GLY A 54 -1.07 -9.14 25.91
CA GLY A 54 0.00 -8.17 26.06
C GLY A 54 0.94 -8.15 24.89
N VAL A 55 0.82 -7.11 24.06
CA VAL A 55 1.86 -6.75 23.09
C VAL A 55 2.22 -5.29 23.20
N GLY A 56 2.58 -4.89 24.42
CA GLY A 56 3.27 -3.65 24.69
C GLY A 56 4.76 -3.93 24.75
N GLY A 57 5.47 -3.81 23.63
CA GLY A 57 6.93 -4.03 23.65
C GLY A 57 7.63 -3.70 22.34
N LEU A 58 8.95 -3.53 22.46
CA LEU A 58 9.87 -3.28 21.36
C LEU A 58 9.76 -4.32 20.23
N PRO A 59 9.61 -5.64 20.49
CA PRO A 59 9.44 -6.63 19.43
C PRO A 59 8.20 -6.39 18.57
N GLY A 60 7.08 -6.00 19.17
CA GLY A 60 5.85 -5.75 18.44
C GLY A 60 5.90 -4.49 17.59
N ALA A 61 6.54 -3.44 18.10
CA ALA A 61 6.81 -2.24 17.32
C ALA A 61 7.68 -2.56 16.08
N LEU A 62 8.71 -3.40 16.24
CA LEU A 62 9.57 -3.82 15.12
C LEU A 62 8.82 -4.62 14.05
N VAL A 63 7.94 -5.55 14.45
CA VAL A 63 7.12 -6.33 13.51
C VAL A 63 6.17 -5.40 12.74
N LEU A 64 5.52 -4.45 13.41
CA LEU A 64 4.63 -3.48 12.76
C LEU A 64 5.40 -2.57 11.78
N VAL A 65 6.60 -2.11 12.16
CA VAL A 65 7.44 -1.30 11.27
C VAL A 65 7.91 -2.12 10.07
N ALA A 66 8.36 -3.35 10.27
CA ALA A 66 8.78 -4.23 9.18
C ALA A 66 7.62 -4.53 8.21
N ALA A 67 6.43 -4.80 8.74
CA ALA A 67 5.22 -5.00 7.94
C ALA A 67 4.84 -3.73 7.15
N LEU A 68 4.95 -2.55 7.77
CA LEU A 68 4.72 -1.28 7.09
C LEU A 68 5.73 -1.07 5.94
N VAL A 69 7.02 -1.31 6.17
CA VAL A 69 8.05 -1.23 5.12
C VAL A 69 7.74 -2.18 3.97
N CYS A 70 7.34 -3.43 4.27
CA CYS A 70 6.94 -4.40 3.25
C CYS A 70 5.69 -3.94 2.47
N ALA A 71 4.70 -3.36 3.15
CA ALA A 71 3.49 -2.82 2.51
C ALA A 71 3.80 -1.63 1.60
N LEU A 72 4.69 -0.72 2.02
CA LEU A 72 5.15 0.40 1.20
C LEU A 72 5.98 -0.07 0.00
N ALA A 73 6.84 -1.07 0.18
CA ALA A 73 7.57 -1.70 -0.92
C ALA A 73 6.59 -2.33 -1.93
N ALA A 74 5.60 -3.09 -1.44
CA ALA A 74 4.54 -3.66 -2.27
C ALA A 74 3.81 -2.59 -3.09
N LEU A 75 3.34 -1.52 -2.44
CA LEU A 75 2.69 -0.39 -3.12
C LEU A 75 3.60 0.25 -4.16
N SER A 76 4.88 0.42 -3.87
CA SER A 76 5.84 1.05 -4.78
C SER A 76 6.06 0.21 -6.04
N PHE A 77 6.29 -1.10 -5.89
CA PHE A 77 6.46 -2.00 -7.03
C PHE A 77 5.17 -2.16 -7.84
N LEU A 78 4.01 -2.25 -7.18
CA LEU A 78 2.72 -2.38 -7.85
C LEU A 78 2.31 -1.11 -8.58
N ARG A 79 2.43 0.07 -7.96
CA ARG A 79 2.17 1.36 -8.62
C ARG A 79 3.07 1.57 -9.82
N ARG A 80 4.35 1.15 -9.73
CA ARG A 80 5.27 1.19 -10.86
C ARG A 80 4.82 0.27 -12.00
N ALA A 81 4.31 -0.92 -11.70
CA ALA A 81 3.76 -1.82 -12.72
C ALA A 81 2.45 -1.29 -13.34
N TRP A 82 1.65 -0.54 -12.58
CA TRP A 82 0.39 0.04 -13.05
C TRP A 82 0.51 1.38 -13.78
N ALA A 83 1.65 2.06 -13.61
CA ALA A 83 1.92 3.33 -14.28
C ALA A 83 2.40 3.16 -15.73
N ASP A 84 2.50 1.92 -16.21
CA ASP A 84 2.85 1.60 -17.59
C ASP A 84 1.61 1.80 -18.49
N PRO A 85 1.74 2.56 -19.60
CA PRO A 85 0.61 2.90 -20.46
C PRO A 85 -0.08 1.69 -21.09
N GLU A 86 0.60 0.55 -21.24
CA GLU A 86 -0.01 -0.66 -21.82
C GLU A 86 -1.09 -1.29 -20.92
N VAL A 87 -1.07 -0.97 -19.63
CA VAL A 87 -1.90 -1.65 -18.61
C VAL A 87 -2.64 -0.68 -17.68
N ALA A 88 -2.38 0.62 -17.81
CA ALA A 88 -2.99 1.66 -16.97
C ALA A 88 -4.52 1.70 -17.07
N ASP A 89 -5.07 1.43 -18.26
CA ASP A 89 -6.51 1.46 -18.52
C ASP A 89 -7.22 0.13 -18.21
N ASP A 90 -6.50 -0.91 -17.79
CA ASP A 90 -7.10 -2.19 -17.43
C ASP A 90 -8.05 -2.00 -16.22
N PRO A 91 -9.33 -2.41 -16.32
CA PRO A 91 -10.31 -2.21 -15.25
C PRO A 91 -9.90 -2.85 -13.93
N GLN A 92 -9.09 -3.92 -13.94
CA GLN A 92 -8.56 -4.53 -12.72
C GLN A 92 -7.45 -3.70 -12.10
N VAL A 93 -6.59 -3.09 -12.90
CA VAL A 93 -5.53 -2.16 -12.46
C VAL A 93 -6.14 -0.91 -11.86
N VAL A 94 -7.14 -0.31 -12.50
CA VAL A 94 -7.87 0.85 -11.97
C VAL A 94 -8.54 0.52 -10.63
N ARG A 95 -9.21 -0.63 -10.53
CA ARG A 95 -9.82 -1.09 -9.27
C ARG A 95 -8.77 -1.31 -8.19
N ALA A 96 -7.67 -2.00 -8.49
CA ALA A 96 -6.58 -2.21 -7.55
C ALA A 96 -5.95 -0.89 -7.08
N GLY A 97 -5.82 0.09 -7.98
CA GLY A 97 -5.39 1.46 -7.67
C GLY A 97 -6.34 2.17 -6.70
N ARG A 98 -7.66 2.07 -6.90
CA ARG A 98 -8.66 2.62 -5.97
C ARG A 98 -8.56 1.98 -4.58
N TRP A 99 -8.47 0.65 -4.51
CA TRP A 99 -8.28 -0.06 -3.24
C TRP A 99 -6.96 0.30 -2.55
N ALA A 100 -5.88 0.50 -3.32
CA ALA A 100 -4.62 1.00 -2.78
C ALA A 100 -4.77 2.41 -2.18
N GLY A 101 -5.56 3.29 -2.81
CA GLY A 101 -5.86 4.62 -2.29
C GLY A 101 -6.68 4.57 -1.00
N ILE A 102 -7.72 3.74 -0.96
CA ILE A 102 -8.54 3.50 0.23
C ILE A 102 -7.67 2.95 1.37
N ALA A 103 -6.88 1.91 1.12
CA ALA A 103 -5.98 1.36 2.12
C ALA A 103 -5.00 2.42 2.66
N SER A 104 -4.39 3.22 1.78
CA SER A 104 -3.42 4.26 2.19
C SER A 104 -4.07 5.35 3.05
N THR A 105 -5.27 5.80 2.66
CA THR A 105 -6.01 6.84 3.41
C THR A 105 -6.49 6.32 4.75
N SER A 106 -7.02 5.09 4.81
CA SER A 106 -7.40 4.45 6.07
C SER A 106 -6.21 4.23 7.00
N TRP A 107 -5.03 3.86 6.47
CA TRP A 107 -3.80 3.76 7.26
C TRP A 107 -3.38 5.11 7.86
N LEU A 108 -3.39 6.18 7.06
CA LEU A 108 -3.09 7.54 7.53
C LEU A 108 -4.07 8.00 8.62
N LEU A 109 -5.36 7.76 8.41
CA LEU A 109 -6.42 8.07 9.36
C LEU A 109 -6.40 7.19 10.61
N ALA A 110 -5.75 6.02 10.59
CA ALA A 110 -5.56 5.20 11.78
C ALA A 110 -4.31 5.64 12.58
N ILE A 111 -3.20 5.94 11.90
CA ILE A 111 -1.93 6.28 12.55
C ILE A 111 -2.00 7.62 13.27
N VAL A 112 -2.50 8.68 12.60
CA VAL A 112 -2.48 10.04 13.16
C VAL A 112 -3.28 10.13 14.46
N PRO A 113 -4.54 9.64 14.54
CA PRO A 113 -5.28 9.62 15.79
C PRO A 113 -4.73 8.57 16.76
N GLY A 114 -4.18 7.44 16.28
CA GLY A 114 -3.56 6.43 17.14
C GLY A 114 -2.36 6.96 17.94
N LEU A 115 -1.59 7.90 17.36
CA LEU A 115 -0.54 8.63 18.06
C LEU A 115 -1.10 9.60 19.09
N ALA A 116 -2.17 10.33 18.75
CA ALA A 116 -2.83 11.27 19.66
C ALA A 116 -3.50 10.56 20.86
N VAL A 117 -4.10 9.39 20.63
CA VAL A 117 -4.76 8.56 21.65
C VAL A 117 -3.81 8.14 22.78
N ARG A 118 -2.50 8.09 22.55
CA ARG A 118 -1.52 7.78 23.61
C ARG A 118 -1.35 8.91 24.63
N VAL A 119 -1.78 10.12 24.28
CA VAL A 119 -1.61 11.34 25.09
C VAL A 119 -2.96 11.89 25.57
N LEU A 120 -4.07 11.31 25.08
CA LEU A 120 -5.43 11.74 25.41
C LEU A 120 -5.94 11.04 26.68
N PRO A 121 -6.81 11.71 27.46
CA PRO A 121 -7.40 11.13 28.66
C PRO A 121 -8.38 10.00 28.34
N GLU A 122 -8.67 9.16 29.33
CA GLU A 122 -9.50 7.95 29.20
C GLU A 122 -10.93 8.21 28.69
N SER A 123 -11.44 9.43 28.83
CA SER A 123 -12.75 9.85 28.28
C SER A 123 -12.86 9.73 26.75
N PHE A 124 -11.75 9.52 26.04
CA PHE A 124 -11.69 9.31 24.60
C PHE A 124 -11.53 7.83 24.20
N GLU A 125 -11.94 6.89 25.04
CA GLU A 125 -11.81 5.45 24.75
C GLU A 125 -12.49 5.02 23.44
N TRP A 126 -13.60 5.65 23.06
CA TRP A 126 -14.26 5.42 21.76
C TRP A 126 -13.33 5.67 20.55
N LEU A 127 -12.36 6.58 20.69
CA LEU A 127 -11.38 6.89 19.64
C LEU A 127 -10.39 5.74 19.44
N ARG A 128 -10.07 4.95 20.48
CA ARG A 128 -9.28 3.71 20.35
C ARG A 128 -9.98 2.69 19.48
N TRP A 129 -11.28 2.47 19.73
CA TRP A 129 -12.10 1.55 18.95
C TRP A 129 -12.21 1.99 17.49
N LEU A 130 -12.36 3.31 17.25
CA LEU A 130 -12.37 3.85 15.90
C LEU A 130 -11.04 3.64 15.16
N VAL A 131 -9.90 3.90 15.83
CA VAL A 131 -8.56 3.66 15.28
C VAL A 131 -8.34 2.18 14.95
N LEU A 132 -8.79 1.27 15.83
CA LEU A 132 -8.72 -0.17 15.59
C LEU A 132 -9.58 -0.59 14.39
N ALA A 133 -10.81 -0.09 14.31
CA ALA A 133 -11.72 -0.37 13.19
C ALA A 133 -11.14 0.15 11.86
N LEU A 134 -10.59 1.37 11.85
CA LEU A 134 -9.91 1.94 10.68
C LEU A 134 -8.68 1.12 10.28
N GLY A 135 -7.87 0.69 11.25
CA GLY A 135 -6.70 -0.17 11.01
C GLY A 135 -7.09 -1.52 10.40
N ALA A 136 -8.12 -2.18 10.96
CA ALA A 136 -8.63 -3.45 10.45
C ALA A 136 -9.18 -3.28 9.02
N PHE A 137 -9.96 -2.23 8.77
CA PHE A 137 -10.46 -1.91 7.44
C PHE A 137 -9.32 -1.65 6.44
N ALA A 138 -8.25 -0.98 6.87
CA ALA A 138 -7.10 -0.71 6.04
C ALA A 138 -6.35 -2.00 5.64
N VAL A 139 -6.22 -2.96 6.57
CA VAL A 139 -5.65 -4.29 6.29
C VAL A 139 -6.53 -5.06 5.30
N LEU A 140 -7.85 -5.06 5.48
CA LEU A 140 -8.79 -5.70 4.55
C LEU A 140 -8.73 -5.08 3.15
N ALA A 141 -8.69 -3.75 3.07
CA ALA A 141 -8.57 -3.03 1.81
C ALA A 141 -7.24 -3.36 1.09
N PHE A 142 -6.14 -3.47 1.85
CA PHE A 142 -4.84 -3.88 1.33
C PHE A 142 -4.84 -5.33 0.86
N ALA A 143 -5.42 -6.26 1.61
CA ALA A 143 -5.57 -7.65 1.21
C ALA A 143 -6.43 -7.78 -0.06
N GLY A 144 -7.55 -7.04 -0.14
CA GLY A 144 -8.40 -6.98 -1.33
C GLY A 144 -7.64 -6.48 -2.56
N MET A 145 -6.83 -5.43 -2.40
CA MET A 145 -5.92 -4.94 -3.44
C MET A 145 -4.95 -6.03 -3.91
N LEU A 146 -4.31 -6.77 -3.00
CA LEU A 146 -3.41 -7.86 -3.35
C LEU A 146 -4.12 -8.98 -4.11
N VAL A 147 -5.34 -9.36 -3.70
CA VAL A 147 -6.12 -10.39 -4.39
C VAL A 147 -6.48 -9.96 -5.81
N LEU A 148 -6.94 -8.73 -6.00
CA LEU A 148 -7.22 -8.18 -7.34
C LEU A 148 -5.97 -8.18 -8.21
N THR A 149 -4.84 -7.76 -7.64
CA THR A 149 -3.54 -7.75 -8.31
C THR A 149 -3.02 -9.16 -8.64
N ALA A 150 -3.31 -10.14 -7.80
CA ALA A 150 -2.97 -11.54 -8.05
C ALA A 150 -3.86 -12.16 -9.14
N ARG A 151 -5.12 -11.73 -9.25
CA ARG A 151 -6.05 -12.18 -10.31
C ARG A 151 -5.83 -11.50 -11.65
N TRP A 152 -5.13 -10.37 -11.66
CA TRP A 152 -4.79 -9.66 -12.88
C TRP A 152 -4.01 -10.53 -13.87
N ARG A 153 -4.54 -10.63 -15.08
CA ARG A 153 -3.91 -11.33 -16.21
C ARG A 153 -3.83 -10.31 -17.34
N PRO A 154 -2.65 -9.71 -17.57
CA PRO A 154 -2.48 -8.82 -18.71
C PRO A 154 -2.86 -9.60 -19.97
N ALA A 155 -3.79 -9.03 -20.74
CA ALA A 155 -4.08 -9.53 -22.07
C ALA A 155 -2.78 -9.42 -22.88
N ARG A 156 -2.46 -10.48 -23.62
CA ARG A 156 -1.23 -10.57 -24.41
C ARG A 156 -1.03 -9.37 -25.31
#